data_AF-A0A931X118-F1
#
_entry.id   AF-A0A931X118-F1
#
_cell.length_a   1.000
_cell.length_b   1.000
_cell.length_c   1.000
_cell.angle_alpha   90.00
_cell.angle_beta   90.00
_cell.angle_gamma   90.00
#
_symmetry.space_group_name_H-M   'P 1'
#
loop_
_entity.id
_entity.type
_entity.pdbx_description
1 polymer ?
#
loop_
_entity_poly.entity_id
_entity_poly.type
_entity_poly.pdbx_seq_one_letter_code
_entity_poly.pdbx_strand_id
1 'polypeptide(L)'
;MTRADGRQPDELRQVKITRHYLKHAEGSVFIELGDTRVICSASVEERVPPWLRGAGQGWVSAEYGMLPRSTTERTPRDPGRAGGRVQEIQR
;
A
#
# COMPACT_ATOMS: atom_id res chain seq x y z
N MET A 1 -24.46 -20.72 0.31
CA MET A 1 -24.24 -19.88 1.51
C MET A 1 -24.02 -18.46 1.00
N THR A 2 -24.89 -17.53 1.37
CA THR A 2 -24.85 -16.15 0.85
C THR A 2 -23.77 -15.34 1.58
N ARG A 3 -22.95 -14.60 0.84
CA ARG A 3 -21.93 -13.71 1.43
C ARG A 3 -22.61 -12.55 2.17
N ALA A 4 -21.96 -12.00 3.20
CA ALA A 4 -22.53 -10.92 4.03
C ALA A 4 -22.87 -9.64 3.25
N ASP A 5 -22.20 -9.41 2.12
CA ASP A 5 -22.40 -8.28 1.21
C ASP A 5 -23.22 -8.64 -0.03
N GLY A 6 -23.84 -9.84 -0.06
CA GLY A 6 -24.72 -10.28 -1.14
C GLY A 6 -24.03 -10.64 -2.46
N ARG A 7 -22.70 -10.53 -2.54
CA ARG A 7 -21.95 -10.84 -3.76
C ARG A 7 -21.93 -12.33 -4.08
N GLN A 8 -21.70 -12.67 -5.35
CA GLN A 8 -21.40 -14.04 -5.76
C GLN A 8 -20.01 -14.48 -5.32
N PRO A 9 -19.71 -15.79 -5.23
CA PRO A 9 -18.38 -16.28 -4.83
C PRO A 9 -17.22 -15.76 -5.69
N ASP A 10 -17.47 -15.55 -6.98
CA ASP A 10 -16.54 -15.08 -8.01
C ASP A 10 -16.61 -13.57 -8.28
N GLU A 11 -17.53 -12.87 -7.62
CA GLU A 11 -17.70 -11.43 -7.77
C GLU A 11 -16.76 -10.66 -6.84
N LEU A 12 -15.97 -9.73 -7.42
CA LEU A 12 -15.11 -8.81 -6.69
C LEU A 12 -15.92 -7.68 -6.01
N ARG A 13 -15.32 -7.00 -5.03
CA ARG A 13 -15.91 -5.75 -4.51
C ARG A 13 -15.82 -4.68 -5.59
N GLN A 14 -16.65 -3.64 -5.49
CA GLN A 14 -16.52 -2.48 -6.36
C GLN A 14 -15.11 -1.90 -6.26
N VAL A 15 -14.45 -1.73 -7.42
CA VAL A 15 -13.10 -1.16 -7.51
C VAL A 15 -13.17 0.24 -8.10
N LYS A 16 -12.50 1.20 -7.46
CA LYS A 16 -12.31 2.54 -8.01
C LYS A 16 -10.86 2.98 -7.80
N ILE A 17 -10.29 3.60 -8.83
CA ILE A 17 -8.90 4.06 -8.85
C ILE A 17 -8.91 5.54 -9.23
N THR A 18 -8.52 6.39 -8.29
CA THR A 18 -8.36 7.83 -8.51
C THR A 18 -6.88 8.15 -8.64
N ARG A 19 -6.43 8.56 -9.83
CA ARG A 19 -5.04 8.91 -10.12
C ARG A 19 -4.73 10.34 -9.69
N HIS A 20 -3.44 10.66 -9.54
CA HIS A 20 -2.94 11.98 -9.18
C HIS A 20 -3.54 12.50 -7.86
N TYR A 21 -3.76 11.59 -6.91
CA TYR A 21 -4.42 11.89 -5.64
C TYR A 21 -3.57 12.77 -4.73
N LEU A 22 -2.26 12.50 -4.65
CA LEU A 22 -1.30 13.34 -3.95
C LEU A 22 -0.57 14.22 -4.96
N LYS A 23 -0.50 15.52 -4.70
CA LYS A 23 0.13 16.53 -5.57
C LYS A 23 1.63 16.33 -5.77
N HIS A 24 2.32 15.80 -4.77
CA HIS A 24 3.78 15.86 -4.69
C HIS A 24 4.50 14.58 -5.12
N ALA A 25 3.85 13.42 -5.00
CA ALA A 25 4.47 12.17 -5.41
C ALA A 25 4.46 12.06 -6.95
N GLU A 26 5.55 11.54 -7.52
CA GLU A 26 5.71 11.31 -8.96
C GLU A 26 4.60 10.41 -9.50
N GLY A 27 4.24 9.38 -8.73
CA GLY A 27 3.03 8.58 -8.95
C GLY A 27 2.16 8.57 -7.69
N SER A 28 0.85 8.82 -7.83
CA SER A 28 -0.08 8.70 -6.71
C SER A 28 -1.45 8.20 -7.13
N VAL A 29 -2.00 7.31 -6.30
CA VAL A 29 -3.31 6.70 -6.49
C VAL A 29 -4.04 6.56 -5.16
N PHE A 30 -5.34 6.84 -5.17
CA PHE A 30 -6.27 6.40 -4.13
C PHE A 30 -7.11 5.26 -4.69
N ILE A 31 -6.93 4.06 -4.14
CA ILE A 31 -7.64 2.85 -4.55
C ILE A 31 -8.68 2.47 -3.50
N GLU A 32 -9.88 2.15 -3.98
CA GLU A 32 -11.04 1.76 -3.20
C GLU A 32 -11.47 0.35 -3.66
N LEU A 33 -11.60 -0.60 -2.74
CA LEU A 33 -12.14 -1.95 -2.94
C LEU A 33 -13.27 -2.20 -1.95
N GLY A 34 -14.48 -1.78 -2.29
CA GLY A 34 -15.56 -1.59 -1.32
C GLY A 34 -15.11 -0.60 -0.23
N ASP A 35 -15.21 -1.01 1.04
CA ASP A 35 -14.81 -0.17 2.18
C ASP A 35 -13.29 -0.13 2.42
N THR A 36 -12.52 -0.99 1.76
CA THR A 36 -11.06 -0.94 1.85
C THR A 36 -10.55 0.22 1.01
N ARG A 37 -9.86 1.18 1.65
CA ARG A 37 -9.32 2.36 0.98
C ARG A 37 -7.83 2.49 1.29
N VAL A 38 -7.02 2.65 0.24
CA VAL A 38 -5.56 2.70 0.35
C VAL A 38 -5.03 3.85 -0.50
N ILE A 39 -4.10 4.62 0.06
CA ILE A 39 -3.31 5.60 -0.70
C ILE A 39 -1.99 4.92 -1.06
N CYS A 40 -1.66 4.90 -2.34
CA CYS A 40 -0.40 4.41 -2.86
C CYS A 40 0.37 5.57 -3.49
N SER A 41 1.62 5.77 -3.08
CA SER A 41 2.55 6.71 -3.70
C SER A 41 3.76 5.96 -4.24
N ALA A 42 4.27 6.39 -5.38
CA ALA A 42 5.55 6.00 -5.92
C ALA A 42 6.46 7.22 -5.92
N SER A 43 7.68 7.04 -5.39
CA SER A 43 8.74 8.03 -5.39
C SER A 43 9.97 7.46 -6.09
N VAL A 44 10.65 8.31 -6.85
CA VAL A 44 11.85 7.93 -7.59
C VAL A 44 13.06 8.56 -6.92
N GLU A 45 14.06 7.74 -6.63
CA GLU A 45 15.33 8.21 -6.11
C GLU A 45 16.46 7.74 -7.04
N GLU A 46 17.38 8.65 -7.38
CA GLU A 46 18.55 8.37 -8.21
C GLU A 46 19.66 7.65 -7.40
N ARG A 47 19.26 6.61 -6.65
CA ARG A 47 20.16 5.75 -5.87
C ARG A 47 19.61 4.33 -5.82
N VAL A 48 20.54 3.39 -5.71
CA VAL A 48 20.23 1.97 -5.48
C VAL A 48 20.86 1.52 -4.15
N PRO A 49 20.34 0.45 -3.54
CA PRO A 49 20.96 -0.11 -2.34
C PRO A 49 22.44 -0.47 -2.55
N PRO A 50 23.26 -0.47 -1.49
CA PRO A 50 24.71 -0.65 -1.60
C PRO A 50 25.16 -1.90 -2.37
N TRP A 51 24.38 -2.99 -2.30
CA TRP A 51 24.67 -4.27 -2.96
C TRP A 51 24.34 -4.29 -4.46
N LEU A 52 23.62 -3.30 -4.99
CA LEU A 52 23.31 -3.16 -6.42
C LEU A 52 24.16 -2.09 -7.13
N ARG A 53 25.06 -1.41 -6.39
CA ARG A 53 25.93 -0.38 -6.98
C ARG A 53 26.84 -0.98 -8.05
N GLY A 54 26.81 -0.40 -9.24
CA GLY A 54 27.60 -0.85 -10.39
C GLY A 54 27.00 -2.03 -11.17
N ALA A 55 25.87 -2.60 -10.74
CA ALA A 55 25.23 -3.74 -11.41
C ALA A 55 24.40 -3.34 -12.65
N GLY A 56 24.15 -2.04 -12.87
CA GLY A 56 23.29 -1.56 -13.96
C GLY A 56 21.81 -1.92 -13.81
N GLN A 57 21.37 -2.30 -12.60
CA GLN A 57 20.01 -2.70 -12.27
C GLN A 57 19.33 -1.65 -11.38
N GLY A 58 18.02 -1.48 -11.55
CA GLY A 58 17.19 -0.68 -10.65
C GLY A 58 16.70 -1.48 -9.43
N TRP A 59 16.08 -0.78 -8.48
CA TRP A 59 15.50 -1.39 -7.28
C TRP A 59 14.10 -0.83 -7.01
N VAL A 60 13.20 -1.67 -6.51
CA VAL A 60 11.88 -1.26 -6.04
C VAL A 60 11.72 -1.76 -4.62
N SER A 61 11.35 -0.86 -3.73
CA SER A 61 11.02 -1.14 -2.34
C SER A 61 9.65 -0.56 -2.01
N ALA A 62 9.01 -1.07 -0.96
CA ALA A 62 7.70 -0.60 -0.54
C ALA A 62 7.59 -0.58 0.99
N GLU A 63 6.97 0.47 1.49
CA GLU A 63 6.55 0.59 2.88
C GLU A 63 5.03 0.47 2.99
N TYR A 64 4.56 -0.07 4.12
CA TYR A 64 3.14 -0.15 4.43
C TYR A 64 2.86 0.41 5.82
N GLY A 65 1.77 1.18 5.92
CA GLY A 65 1.29 1.73 7.17
C GLY A 65 -0.23 1.77 7.22
N MET A 66 -0.78 1.51 8.41
CA MET A 66 -2.21 1.66 8.69
C MET A 66 -2.43 2.83 9.62
N LEU A 67 -3.37 3.72 9.27
CA LEU A 67 -3.80 4.77 10.19
C LEU A 67 -4.45 4.12 11.43
N PRO A 68 -4.25 4.66 12.65
CA PRO A 68 -4.77 4.08 13.90
C PRO A 68 -6.28 3.76 13.94
N ARG A 69 -7.09 4.44 13.12
CA ARG A 69 -8.55 4.21 12.98
C ARG A 69 -8.96 3.75 11.58
N SER A 70 -8.08 3.02 10.91
CA SER A 70 -8.43 2.29 9.68
C SER A 70 -9.10 0.94 9.95
N THR A 71 -9.10 0.48 11.20
CA THR A 71 -9.73 -0.77 11.67
C THR A 71 -10.94 -0.49 12.58
N THR A 72 -11.80 -1.49 12.78
CA THR A 72 -12.99 -1.41 13.65
C THR A 72 -12.65 -0.89 15.05
N GLU A 73 -11.60 -1.44 15.65
CA GLU A 73 -11.02 -0.95 16.91
C GLU A 73 -9.76 -0.13 16.64
N ARG A 74 -9.40 0.77 17.57
CA ARG A 74 -8.21 1.61 17.40
C ARG A 74 -6.95 0.77 17.55
N THR A 75 -6.10 0.75 16.53
CA THR A 75 -4.76 0.17 16.61
C THR A 75 -3.75 1.27 16.98
N PRO A 76 -2.93 1.13 18.04
CA PRO A 76 -1.86 2.07 18.33
C PRO A 76 -0.89 2.21 17.15
N ARG A 77 -0.34 3.41 16.95
CA ARG A 77 0.74 3.60 15.97
C ARG A 77 1.98 2.88 16.49
N ASP A 78 2.58 2.01 15.69
CA ASP A 78 3.82 1.32 16.07
C ASP A 78 4.99 2.32 15.97
N PRO A 79 5.66 2.67 17.09
CA PRO A 79 6.69 3.71 17.09
C PRO A 79 8.07 3.23 16.66
N GLY A 80 8.23 1.98 16.20
CA GLY A 80 9.52 1.50 15.72
C GLY A 80 9.82 0.02 15.96
N ARG A 81 8.85 -0.81 16.34
CA ARG A 81 8.99 -2.26 16.18
C ARG A 81 8.32 -2.65 14.87
N ALA A 82 9.06 -3.35 14.02
CA ALA A 82 8.49 -4.03 12.88
C ALA A 82 7.57 -5.17 13.37
N GLY A 83 6.39 -4.86 13.91
CA GLY A 83 5.26 -5.76 13.75
C GLY A 83 5.10 -6.02 12.25
N GLY A 84 4.85 -7.26 11.83
CA GLY A 84 5.00 -7.75 10.44
C GLY A 84 4.23 -7.00 9.34
N ARG A 85 3.57 -5.89 9.65
CA ARG A 85 2.92 -4.97 8.74
C ARG A 85 3.80 -3.78 8.34
N VAL A 86 4.85 -3.41 9.08
CA VAL A 86 5.84 -2.38 8.68
C VAL A 86 7.11 -3.07 8.17
N GLN A 87 6.96 -4.05 7.29
CA GLN A 87 8.10 -4.71 6.65
C GLN A 87 8.26 -4.18 5.24
N GLU A 88 9.49 -3.84 4.90
CA GLU A 88 9.91 -3.60 3.53
C GLU A 88 9.57 -4.84 2.70
N ILE A 89 8.75 -4.68 1.65
CA ILE A 89 8.52 -5.79 0.71
C ILE A 89 9.74 -5.86 -0.21
N GLN A 90 10.70 -6.71 0.14
CA GLN A 90 11.85 -7.02 -0.72
C GLN A 90 11.49 -8.14 -1.70
N ARG A 91 11.82 -7.98 -2.98
CA ARG A 91 11.70 -9.01 -4.03
C ARG A 91 12.92 -9.03 -4.92
#